data_AF-A0A3S4P2M5-F1
#
_entry.id   AF-A0A3S4P2M5-F1
#
_cell.length_a   1.000
_cell.length_b   1.000
_cell.length_c   1.000
_cell.angle_alpha   90.00
_cell.angle_beta   90.00
_cell.angle_gamma   90.00
#
_symmetry.space_group_name_H-M   'P 1'
#
loop_
_entity.id
_entity.type
_entity.pdbx_description
1 polymer ?
#
loop_
_entity_poly.entity_id
_entity_poly.type
_entity_poly.pdbx_seq_one_letter_code
_entity_poly.pdbx_strand_id
1 'polypeptide(L)' 'MNMLEKIQSQLEHLSKSERKVAEVILASPDNAIHSSIAALALEANVSEPTVNRFCRSMDTRGFPDF' A
#
# COMPACT_ATOMS: atom_id res chain seq x y z
N MET A 1 9.73 -13.98 -1.13
CA MET A 1 9.48 -12.67 -0.52
C MET A 1 7.99 -12.44 -0.55
N ASN A 2 7.35 -12.36 0.60
CA ASN A 2 5.93 -12.00 0.69
C ASN A 2 5.77 -10.47 0.51
N MET A 3 4.53 -10.00 0.38
CA MET A 3 4.25 -8.59 0.12
C MET A 3 4.79 -7.67 1.23
N LEU A 4 4.67 -8.06 2.50
CA LEU A 4 5.11 -7.26 3.64
C LEU A 4 6.64 -7.09 3.67
N GLU A 5 7.38 -8.15 3.40
CA GLU A 5 8.83 -8.10 3.24
C GLU A 5 9.22 -7.16 2.10
N LYS A 6 8.50 -7.21 0.98
CA LYS A 6 8.73 -6.32 -0.17
C LYS A 6 8.49 -4.85 0.20
N ILE A 7 7.37 -4.55 0.86
CA ILE A 7 7.06 -3.20 1.34
C ILE A 7 8.15 -2.68 2.27
N GLN A 8 8.58 -3.48 3.25
CA GLN A 8 9.65 -3.09 4.18
C GLN A 8 10.96 -2.81 3.45
N SER A 9 11.36 -3.68 2.51
CA SER A 9 12.62 -3.51 1.75
C SER A 9 12.63 -2.27 0.85
N GLN A 10 11.46 -1.82 0.40
CA GLN A 10 11.32 -0.66 -0.48
C GLN A 10 10.97 0.62 0.26
N LEU A 11 10.65 0.55 1.56
CA LEU A 11 10.13 1.66 2.35
C LEU A 11 10.99 2.93 2.24
N GLU A 12 12.32 2.76 2.21
CA GLU A 12 13.29 3.83 2.08
C GLU A 12 13.31 4.50 0.70
N HIS A 13 12.88 3.79 -0.33
CA HIS A 13 12.86 4.24 -1.73
C HIS A 13 11.50 4.78 -2.18
N LEU A 14 10.46 4.64 -1.34
CA LEU A 14 9.12 5.15 -1.64
C LEU A 14 9.07 6.68 -1.61
N SER A 15 8.24 7.25 -2.50
CA SER A 15 7.87 8.66 -2.37
C SER A 15 7.15 8.93 -1.04
N LYS A 16 7.13 10.19 -0.60
CA LYS A 16 6.45 10.58 0.65
C LYS A 16 5.00 10.08 0.72
N SER A 17 4.28 10.15 -0.40
CA SER A 17 2.87 9.72 -0.44
C SER A 17 2.73 8.20 -0.48
N GLU A 18 3.60 7.49 -1.20
CA GLU A 18 3.60 6.01 -1.19
C GLU A 18 4.01 5.44 0.16
N ARG A 19 4.93 6.09 0.86
CA ARG A 19 5.35 5.69 2.20
C ARG A 19 4.19 5.73 3.19
N LYS A 20 3.32 6.74 3.13
CA LYS A 20 2.12 6.78 3.99
C LYS A 20 1.21 5.57 3.77
N VAL A 21 1.06 5.14 2.53
CA VAL A 21 0.28 3.93 2.20
C VAL A 21 0.97 2.68 2.76
N ALA A 22 2.29 2.57 2.57
CA ALA A 22 3.06 1.47 3.12
C ALA A 22 2.98 1.40 4.66
N GLU A 23 3.07 2.53 5.35
CA GLU A 23 2.99 2.61 6.81
C GLU A 23 1.62 2.14 7.33
N VAL A 24 0.53 2.54 6.69
CA VAL A 24 -0.82 2.05 7.03
C VAL A 24 -0.92 0.54 6.85
N ILE A 25 -0.43 0.01 5.72
CA ILE A 25 -0.45 -1.43 5.45
C ILE A 25 0.41 -2.20 6.46
N LEU A 26 1.60 -1.70 6.79
CA LEU A 26 2.50 -2.34 7.75
C LEU A 26 1.97 -2.27 9.19
N ALA A 27 1.20 -1.22 9.52
CA ALA A 27 0.58 -1.07 10.84
C ALA A 27 -0.57 -2.06 11.06
N SER A 28 -1.30 -2.45 10.01
CA SER A 28 -2.40 -3.42 10.10
C SER A 28 -2.57 -4.22 8.81
N PRO A 29 -1.69 -5.22 8.55
CA PRO A 29 -1.70 -6.01 7.32
C PRO A 29 -3.04 -6.72 7.06
N ASP A 30 -3.63 -7.34 8.08
CA ASP A 30 -4.91 -8.05 7.95
C ASP A 30 -6.04 -7.10 7.54
N ASN A 31 -6.06 -5.88 8.09
CA ASN A 31 -7.06 -4.87 7.72
C ASN A 31 -6.83 -4.34 6.30
N ALA A 32 -5.58 -4.15 5.89
CA ALA A 32 -5.24 -3.64 4.56
C ALA A 32 -5.71 -4.57 3.44
N ILE A 33 -5.66 -5.89 3.65
CA ILE A 33 -6.14 -6.90 2.68
C ILE A 33 -7.66 -6.79 2.47
N HIS A 34 -8.40 -6.40 3.50
CA HIS A 34 -9.86 -6.24 3.44
C HIS A 34 -10.32 -4.81 3.14
N SER A 35 -9.38 -3.86 3.06
CA SER A 35 -9.68 -2.45 2.84
C SER A 35 -9.86 -2.14 1.35
N SER A 36 -10.84 -1.29 1.03
CA SER A 36 -10.95 -0.74 -0.31
C SER A 36 -9.85 0.29 -0.58
N ILE A 37 -9.57 0.57 -1.86
CA ILE A 37 -8.62 1.62 -2.27
C ILE A 37 -9.00 2.97 -1.66
N ALA A 38 -10.29 3.30 -1.62
CA ALA A 38 -10.79 4.54 -1.02
C ALA A 38 -10.55 4.60 0.49
N ALA A 39 -10.74 3.48 1.21
CA ALA A 39 -10.47 3.40 2.65
C ALA A 39 -8.97 3.58 2.95
N LEU A 40 -8.10 2.88 2.22
CA LEU A 40 -6.65 3.03 2.34
C LEU A 40 -6.19 4.46 2.01
N ALA A 41 -6.78 5.09 0.99
CA ALA A 41 -6.46 6.46 0.62
C ALA A 41 -6.83 7.45 1.73
N LEU A 42 -7.99 7.27 2.34
CA LEU A 42 -8.45 8.08 3.47
C LEU A 42 -7.53 7.92 4.67
N GLU A 43 -7.22 6.68 5.06
CA GLU A 43 -6.41 6.36 6.24
C GLU A 43 -4.96 6.83 6.07
N ALA A 44 -4.37 6.63 4.89
CA ALA A 44 -3.03 7.12 4.57
C ALA A 44 -2.99 8.62 4.25
N ASN A 45 -4.13 9.31 4.23
CA ASN A 45 -4.25 10.72 3.85
C ASN A 45 -3.54 11.04 2.52
N VAL A 46 -3.94 10.29 1.48
CA VAL A 46 -3.49 10.43 0.09
C VAL A 46 -4.68 10.28 -0.87
N SER A 47 -4.43 10.44 -2.17
CA SER A 47 -5.45 10.22 -3.19
C SER A 47 -5.52 8.75 -3.61
N GLU A 48 -6.69 8.27 -4.04
CA GLU A 48 -6.86 6.91 -4.58
C GLU A 48 -5.91 6.56 -5.76
N PRO A 49 -5.57 7.50 -6.68
CA PRO A 49 -4.54 7.24 -7.68
C PRO A 49 -3.15 6.95 -7.08
N THR A 50 -2.84 7.50 -5.91
CA THR A 50 -1.57 7.23 -5.21
C THR A 50 -1.56 5.79 -4.70
N VAL A 51 -2.64 5.34 -4.07
CA VAL A 51 -2.79 3.94 -3.62
C VAL A 51 -2.70 2.99 -4.81
N ASN A 52 -3.37 3.31 -5.94
CA ASN A 52 -3.27 2.52 -7.16
C ASN A 52 -1.84 2.41 -7.70
N ARG A 53 -1.08 3.51 -7.73
CA ARG A 53 0.34 3.48 -8.15
C ARG A 53 1.19 2.65 -7.19
N PHE A 54 0.96 2.77 -5.89
CA PHE A 54 1.63 1.97 -4.87
C PHE A 54 1.39 0.46 -5.04
N CYS A 55 0.13 0.03 -5.19
CA CYS A 55 -0.18 -1.39 -5.38
C CYS A 55 0.48 -1.95 -6.66
N ARG A 56 0.51 -1.15 -7.74
CA ARG A 56 1.20 -1.51 -8.98
C ARG A 56 2.71 -1.61 -8.82
N SER A 57 3.36 -0.67 -8.11
CA SER A 57 4.82 -0.71 -7.88
C SER A 57 5.25 -1.87 -6.99
N MET A 58 4.35 -2.33 -6.10
CA MET A 58 4.54 -3.54 -5.31
C MET A 58 4.30 -4.84 -6.09
N ASP A 59 4.01 -4.76 -7.39
CA ASP A 59 3.81 -5.91 -8.30
C ASP A 59 2.63 -6.81 -7.88
N THR A 60 1.69 -6.23 -7.14
CA THR A 60 0.33 -6.78 -7.06
C THR A 60 -0.29 -6.48 -8.42
N ARG A 61 -0.73 -7.51 -9.15
CA ARG A 61 -1.26 -7.38 -10.53
C ARG A 61 -2.60 -6.63 -10.61
N GLY A 62 -2.95 -5.89 -9.56
CA GLY A 62 -4.21 -5.19 -9.35
C GLY A 62 -4.89 -5.73 -8.11
N PHE A 63 -5.46 -4.82 -7.30
CA PHE A 63 -6.48 -5.21 -6.31
C PHE A 63 -7.71 -5.70 -7.09
N PRO A 64 -8.32 -6.87 -6.79
CA PRO A 64 -8.24 -7.64 -5.54
C PRO A 64 -7.44 -8.96 -5.71
N ASP A 65 -6.24 -8.92 -6.28
CA ASP A 65 -5.29 -10.06 -6.23
C ASP A 65 -4.48 -9.99 -4.90
N PHE A 66 -5.21 -9.80 -3.79
CA PHE A 66 -4.76 -9.75 -2.39
C PHE A 66 -5.41 -10.88 -1.60
#